data_AF-A0A2A5RNW3-F1
#
_entry.id   AF-A0A2A5RNW3-F1
#
_cell.length_a   1.000
_cell.length_b   1.000
_cell.length_c   1.000
_cell.angle_alpha   90.00
_cell.angle_beta   90.00
_cell.angle_gamma   90.00
#
_symmetry.space_group_name_H-M   'P 1'
#
loop_
_entity.id
_entity.type
_entity.pdbx_description
1 polymer ?
#
loop_
_entity_poly.entity_id
_entity_poly.type
_entity_poly.pdbx_seq_one_letter_code
_entity_poly.pdbx_strand_id
1 'polypeptide(L)'
;MKLESLLEKKEQIQVDIIRTIILENGTTNLQNLLSQVSISRPSLESYLEDIHYLGKSLGKNFEIIRYDNRIELKMDESLNFNTIISHLL
;
A
#
# COMPACT_ATOMS: atom_id res chain seq x y z
N MET A 1 5.88 17.84 9.90
CA MET A 1 4.73 17.12 10.48
C MET A 1 4.72 15.72 9.87
N LYS A 2 4.70 14.64 10.65
CA LYS A 2 4.51 13.30 10.08
C LYS A 2 3.01 13.16 9.81
N LEU A 3 2.58 13.23 8.54
CA LEU A 3 1.16 13.04 8.17
C LEU A 3 0.61 11.72 8.74
N GLU A 4 1.47 10.71 8.83
CA GLU A 4 1.22 9.40 9.42
C GLU A 4 0.72 9.44 10.88
N SER A 5 1.09 10.46 11.68
CA SER A 5 0.64 10.56 13.06
C SER A 5 -0.82 11.01 13.21
N LEU A 6 -1.46 11.41 12.11
CA LEU A 6 -2.86 11.82 12.07
C LEU A 6 -3.79 10.71 11.54
N LEU A 7 -3.22 9.65 10.97
CA LEU A 7 -3.96 8.53 10.42
C LEU A 7 -4.52 7.65 11.53
N GLU A 8 -5.69 7.04 11.32
CA GLU A 8 -6.12 5.97 12.21
C GLU A 8 -5.30 4.70 11.96
N LYS A 9 -5.47 3.72 12.84
CA LYS A 9 -4.67 2.49 12.82
C LYS A 9 -4.79 1.73 11.49
N LYS A 10 -5.97 1.79 10.85
CA LYS A 10 -6.22 1.15 9.57
C LYS A 10 -5.33 1.75 8.47
N GLU A 11 -5.32 3.06 8.36
CA GLU A 11 -4.60 3.78 7.32
C GLU A 11 -3.09 3.72 7.57
N GLN A 12 -2.65 3.72 8.83
CA GLN A 12 -1.25 3.45 9.17
C GLN A 12 -0.77 2.11 8.62
N ILE A 13 -1.58 1.04 8.75
CA ILE A 13 -1.24 -0.28 8.20
C ILE A 13 -1.20 -0.25 6.67
N GLN A 14 -2.14 0.45 6.02
CA GLN A 14 -2.13 0.61 4.56
C GLN A 14 -0.86 1.35 4.09
N VAL A 15 -0.46 2.40 4.81
CA VAL A 15 0.79 3.13 4.56
C VAL A 15 2.00 2.21 4.72
N ASP A 16 2.04 1.37 5.76
CA ASP A 16 3.13 0.41 5.98
C ASP A 16 3.22 -0.63 4.85
N ILE A 17 2.09 -1.14 4.36
CA ILE A 17 2.03 -2.04 3.20
C ILE A 17 2.62 -1.35 1.97
N ILE A 18 2.13 -0.16 1.63
CA ILE A 18 2.58 0.59 0.44
C ILE A 18 4.07 0.91 0.55
N ARG A 19 4.54 1.37 1.72
CA ARG A 19 5.95 1.66 1.97
C ARG A 19 6.81 0.42 1.77
N THR A 20 6.39 -0.73 2.30
CA THR A 20 7.12 -1.99 2.16
C THR A 20 7.27 -2.36 0.69
N ILE A 21 6.20 -2.27 -0.11
CA ILE A 21 6.27 -2.59 -1.54
C ILE A 21 7.19 -1.62 -2.29
N ILE A 22 7.14 -0.32 -1.98
CA ILE A 22 8.01 0.69 -2.60
C ILE A 22 9.48 0.44 -2.28
N LEU A 23 9.81 0.11 -1.03
CA LEU A 23 11.19 -0.18 -0.60
C LEU A 23 11.75 -1.44 -1.27
N GLU A 24 10.89 -2.39 -1.65
CA GLU A 24 11.23 -3.59 -2.41
C GLU A 24 11.19 -3.35 -3.94
N ASN A 25 11.45 -2.11 -4.38
CA ASN A 25 11.43 -1.70 -5.79
C ASN A 25 10.08 -1.96 -6.50
N GLY A 26 8.97 -1.78 -5.78
CA GLY A 26 7.62 -1.90 -6.32
C GLY A 26 7.11 -3.34 -6.43
N THR A 27 7.86 -4.36 -5.98
CA THR A 27 7.42 -5.76 -6.03
C THR A 27 7.86 -6.52 -4.79
N THR A 28 6.95 -7.29 -4.20
CA THR A 28 7.27 -8.13 -3.04
C THR A 28 6.46 -9.42 -3.07
N ASN A 29 6.81 -10.39 -2.23
CA ASN A 29 6.01 -11.61 -2.08
C ASN A 29 5.06 -11.49 -0.88
N LEU A 30 3.99 -12.29 -0.91
CA LEU A 30 2.94 -12.25 0.11
C LEU A 30 3.50 -12.49 1.53
N GLN A 31 4.40 -13.45 1.68
CA GLN A 31 4.97 -13.82 2.98
C GLN A 31 5.84 -12.71 3.56
N ASN A 32 6.59 -12.01 2.72
CA ASN A 32 7.41 -10.88 3.14
C ASN A 32 6.51 -9.78 3.71
N LEU A 33 5.42 -9.42 3.03
CA LEU A 33 4.45 -8.43 3.53
C LEU A 33 3.83 -8.83 4.87
N LEU A 34 3.42 -10.10 5.01
CA LEU A 34 2.84 -10.58 6.27
C LEU A 34 3.85 -10.48 7.43
N SER A 35 5.11 -10.78 7.18
CA SER A 35 6.17 -10.69 8.20
C SER A 35 6.56 -9.25 8.55
N GLN A 36 6.71 -8.38 7.54
CA GLN A 36 7.15 -6.99 7.71
C GLN A 36 6.08 -6.13 8.38
N VAL A 37 4.82 -6.30 7.97
CA VAL A 37 3.69 -5.52 8.50
C VAL A 37 3.06 -6.20 9.73
N SER A 38 3.42 -7.46 10.02
CA SER A 38 2.93 -8.22 11.18
C SER A 38 1.41 -8.35 11.22
N ILE A 39 0.80 -8.73 10.10
CA ILE A 39 -0.65 -8.89 9.96
C ILE A 39 -1.04 -10.28 9.47
N SER A 40 -2.30 -10.65 9.68
CA SER A 40 -2.84 -11.91 9.15
C SER A 40 -3.09 -11.84 7.64
N ARG A 41 -3.10 -13.00 6.96
CA ARG A 41 -3.41 -13.06 5.53
C ARG A 41 -4.78 -12.48 5.18
N PRO A 42 -5.89 -12.80 5.89
CA PRO A 42 -7.17 -12.16 5.62
C PRO A 42 -7.15 -10.64 5.75
N SER A 43 -6.42 -10.11 6.75
CA SER A 43 -6.26 -8.67 6.92
C SER A 43 -5.50 -8.04 5.74
N LEU A 44 -4.40 -8.66 5.31
CA LEU A 44 -3.62 -8.18 4.17
C LEU A 44 -4.48 -8.12 2.90
N GLU A 45 -5.27 -9.16 2.60
CA GLU A 45 -6.18 -9.14 1.43
C GLU A 45 -7.19 -7.99 1.50
N SER A 46 -7.77 -7.74 2.68
CA SER A 46 -8.69 -6.60 2.87
C SER A 46 -7.99 -5.27 2.65
N TYR A 47 -6.76 -5.10 3.15
CA TYR A 47 -6.02 -3.85 2.95
C TYR A 47 -5.58 -3.66 1.50
N LEU A 48 -5.14 -4.71 0.81
CA LEU A 48 -4.79 -4.64 -0.62
C LEU A 48 -6.01 -4.28 -1.48
N GLU A 49 -7.19 -4.71 -1.08
CA GLU A 49 -8.46 -4.33 -1.74
C GLU A 49 -8.77 -2.85 -1.52
N ASP A 50 -8.70 -2.36 -0.28
CA ASP A 50 -8.90 -0.95 0.01
C ASP A 50 -7.89 -0.06 -0.74
N ILE A 51 -6.61 -0.45 -0.76
CA ILE A 51 -5.55 0.27 -1.48
C ILE A 51 -5.80 0.25 -2.99
N HIS A 52 -6.34 -0.85 -3.54
CA HIS A 52 -6.73 -0.90 -4.95
C HIS A 52 -7.84 0.12 -5.26
N TYR A 53 -8.83 0.30 -4.37
CA TYR A 53 -9.85 1.34 -4.52
C TYR A 53 -9.27 2.76 -4.39
N LEU A 54 -8.32 2.97 -3.47
CA LEU A 54 -7.58 4.24 -3.37
C LEU A 54 -6.89 4.60 -4.69
N GLY A 55 -6.27 3.61 -5.34
CA GLY A 55 -5.64 3.81 -6.65
C GLY A 55 -6.59 4.30 -7.73
N LYS A 56 -7.79 3.72 -7.77
CA LYS A 56 -8.84 4.15 -8.70
C LYS A 56 -9.31 5.58 -8.43
N SER A 57 -9.43 5.99 -7.17
CA SER A 57 -9.88 7.35 -6.82
C SER A 57 -8.82 8.41 -7.10
N LEU A 58 -7.53 8.06 -7.03
CA LEU A 58 -6.42 8.95 -7.36
C LEU A 58 -6.38 9.36 -8.84
N GLY A 59 -7.06 8.62 -9.73
CA GLY A 59 -7.13 8.93 -11.17
C GLY A 59 -5.79 8.92 -11.91
N LYS A 60 -4.72 8.45 -11.24
CA LYS A 60 -3.36 8.29 -11.75
C LYS A 60 -3.01 6.81 -11.79
N ASN A 61 -1.91 6.44 -12.46
CA ASN A 61 -1.41 5.07 -12.48
C ASN A 61 -0.89 4.66 -11.09
N PHE A 62 -1.77 4.42 -10.12
CA PHE A 62 -1.47 3.74 -8.86
C PHE A 62 -2.30 2.47 -8.84
N GLU A 63 -1.65 1.33 -9.05
CA GLU A 63 -2.32 0.05 -9.20
C GLU A 63 -1.59 -1.02 -8.41
N ILE A 64 -2.32 -1.75 -7.58
CA ILE A 64 -1.86 -3.00 -6.99
C ILE A 64 -2.29 -4.15 -7.90
N ILE A 65 -1.31 -4.90 -8.38
CA ILE A 65 -1.50 -6.15 -9.13
C ILE A 65 -1.11 -7.31 -8.23
N ARG A 66 -2.02 -8.29 -8.12
CA ARG A 66 -1.83 -9.48 -7.30
C ARG A 66 -1.64 -10.69 -8.21
N TYR A 67 -0.60 -11.44 -7.91
CA TYR A 67 -0.33 -12.78 -8.41
C TYR A 67 -0.37 -13.77 -7.23
N ASP A 68 -0.38 -15.07 -7.50
CA ASP A 68 -0.54 -16.11 -6.47
C ASP A 68 0.36 -15.95 -5.23
N ASN A 69 1.63 -15.57 -5.42
CA ASN A 69 2.58 -15.32 -4.33
C ASN A 69 3.34 -14.00 -4.47
N ARG A 70 2.92 -13.11 -5.37
CA ARG A 70 3.65 -11.87 -5.67
C ARG A 70 2.67 -10.70 -5.75
N ILE A 71 3.07 -9.58 -5.20
CA ILE A 71 2.31 -8.33 -5.23
C ILE A 71 3.21 -7.29 -5.87
N GLU A 72 2.67 -6.60 -6.86
CA GLU A 72 3.34 -5.53 -7.59
C GLU A 72 2.53 -4.24 -7.40
N LEU A 73 3.23 -3.16 -7.06
CA LEU A 73 2.68 -1.82 -7.04
C LEU A 73 3.22 -1.06 -8.25
N LYS A 74 2.35 -0.75 -9.19
CA LYS A 74 2.64 0.16 -10.30
C LYS A 74 2.27 1.57 -9.89
N MET A 75 3.22 2.48 -10.05
CA MET A 75 3.10 3.87 -9.68
C MET A 75 3.67 4.76 -10.80
N ASP A 76 2.95 5.80 -11.19
CA ASP A 76 3.45 6.84 -12.07
C ASP A 76 4.64 7.57 -11.42
N GLU A 77 5.69 7.91 -12.19
CA GLU A 77 6.85 8.65 -11.67
C GLU A 77 6.48 10.02 -11.07
N SER A 78 5.36 10.60 -11.50
CA SER A 78 4.84 11.86 -10.95
C SER A 78 4.10 11.70 -9.62
N LEU A 79 3.79 10.47 -9.20
CA LEU A 79 3.15 10.18 -7.93
C LEU A 79 4.24 9.97 -6.87
N ASN A 80 4.13 10.69 -5.76
CA ASN A 80 5.01 10.50 -4.62
C ASN A 80 4.23 9.95 -3.42
N PHE A 81 4.96 9.32 -2.49
CA PHE A 81 4.39 8.69 -1.31
C PHE A 81 3.57 9.65 -0.43
N ASN A 82 3.96 10.93 -0.32
CA ASN A 82 3.22 11.92 0.47
C ASN A 82 1.85 12.23 -0.13
N THR A 83 1.74 12.28 -1.46
CA THR A 83 0.45 12.44 -2.15
C THR A 83 -0.48 11.27 -1.87
N ILE A 84 0.05 10.05 -1.75
CA ILE A 84 -0.77 8.87 -1.42
C ILE A 84 -1.30 8.99 0.02
N ILE A 85 -0.42 9.31 0.97
CA ILE A 85 -0.80 9.49 2.37
C ILE A 85 -1.85 10.57 2.54
N SER A 86 -1.78 11.68 1.79
CA SER A 86 -2.76 12.77 1.92
C SER A 86 -4.17 12.38 1.48
N HIS A 87 -4.35 11.29 0.72
CA HIS A 87 -5.66 10.77 0.33
C HIS A 87 -6.20 9.72 1.31
N LEU A 88 -5.39 9.33 2.30
CA LEU A 88 -5.79 8.46 3.41
C LEU A 88 -6.20 9.25 4.66
N LEU A 89 -5.98 10.57 4.68
CA LEU A 89 -6.46 11.49 5.71
C LEU A 89 -7.89 11.95 5.40
#